data_AF-A0A7S2XVZ2-F1
#
_entry.id   AF-A0A7S2XVZ2-F1
#
_cell.length_a   1.000
_cell.length_b   1.000
_cell.length_c   1.000
_cell.angle_alpha   90.00
_cell.angle_beta   90.00
_cell.angle_gamma   90.00
#
_symmetry.space_group_name_H-M   'P 1'
#
loop_
_entity.id
_entity.type
_entity.pdbx_description
1 polymer ?
#
loop_
_entity_poly.entity_id
_entity_poly.type
_entity_poly.pdbx_seq_one_letter_code
_entity_poly.pdbx_strand_id
1 'polypeptide(L)'
;DLSTTVVDVMQIPGDDRGATGKERAYQLFKQGPGKASNLSLLAKKALLKENRQKAKSLAAKVNELKYQIDVVGDNLAEKRRYKTAAASPAKRAGDSDVDIMDEEEFRLIRQEREAKRAYRAAYDELRQVKAEVKSLSSEVEELKFQLLHDFETWHAGSRRLMTGGKGKGAPEFDDDEDDNDRLDDGEHFERMEMERIMDQDPDSLVFFQAQKTRIATKNQNSLNLRQMHKSKRIR
;
A
#
# COMPACT_ATOMS: atom_id res chain seq x y z
N ASP A 1 -46.37 -16.47 5.55
CA ASP A 1 -46.53 -15.40 4.56
C ASP A 1 -45.15 -14.79 4.32
N LEU A 2 -44.58 -15.04 3.14
CA LEU A 2 -43.21 -14.68 2.77
C LEU A 2 -43.28 -13.34 2.03
N SER A 3 -42.95 -12.25 2.71
CA SER A 3 -42.77 -10.95 2.05
C SER A 3 -41.28 -10.71 1.80
N THR A 4 -40.85 -11.09 0.59
CA THR A 4 -39.56 -10.79 0.00
C THR A 4 -39.45 -9.28 -0.26
N THR A 5 -38.64 -8.58 0.53
CA THR A 5 -38.25 -7.19 0.24
C THR A 5 -37.11 -7.23 -0.77
N VAL A 6 -37.44 -6.91 -2.02
CA VAL A 6 -36.50 -6.70 -3.13
C VAL A 6 -35.64 -5.48 -2.78
N VAL A 7 -34.36 -5.70 -2.52
CA VAL A 7 -33.36 -4.64 -2.41
C VAL A 7 -33.05 -4.15 -3.83
N ASP A 8 -33.48 -2.93 -4.09
CA ASP A 8 -33.23 -2.14 -5.29
C ASP A 8 -31.72 -1.96 -5.47
N VAL A 9 -31.16 -2.62 -6.49
CA VAL A 9 -29.76 -2.48 -6.89
C VAL A 9 -29.67 -1.16 -7.64
N MET A 10 -29.32 -0.11 -6.89
CA MET A 10 -28.99 1.20 -7.43
C MET A 10 -27.76 1.05 -8.33
N GLN A 11 -28.02 0.95 -9.63
CA GLN A 11 -27.03 0.90 -10.70
C GLN A 11 -26.23 2.21 -10.67
N ILE A 12 -25.00 2.17 -10.15
CA ILE A 12 -24.04 3.27 -10.28
C ILE A 12 -23.57 3.25 -11.75
N PRO A 13 -23.74 4.34 -12.52
CA PRO A 13 -23.20 4.42 -13.87
C PRO A 13 -21.68 4.64 -13.76
N GLY A 14 -20.94 3.55 -13.65
CA GLY A 14 -19.49 3.53 -13.73
C GLY A 14 -19.05 3.84 -15.16
N ASP A 15 -18.34 4.94 -15.31
CA ASP A 15 -17.62 5.36 -16.52
C ASP A 15 -16.66 4.26 -16.99
N ASP A 16 -17.11 3.41 -17.91
CA ASP A 16 -16.35 2.28 -18.49
C ASP A 16 -15.41 2.77 -19.60
N ARG A 17 -14.71 3.89 -19.35
CA ARG A 17 -13.75 4.54 -20.27
C ARG A 17 -12.30 4.46 -19.78
N GLY A 18 -11.93 3.40 -19.05
CA GLY A 18 -10.56 3.31 -18.53
C GLY A 18 -10.02 1.94 -18.11
N ALA A 19 -10.79 0.86 -18.16
CA ALA A 19 -10.23 -0.47 -17.90
C ALA A 19 -9.51 -0.96 -19.16
N THR A 20 -8.19 -0.79 -19.21
CA THR A 20 -7.35 -1.40 -20.25
C THR A 20 -7.64 -2.91 -20.34
N GLY A 21 -7.46 -3.52 -21.51
CA GLY A 21 -7.69 -4.97 -21.68
C GLY A 21 -6.91 -5.82 -20.65
N LYS A 22 -5.75 -5.32 -20.20
CA LYS A 22 -4.92 -5.92 -19.15
C LYS A 22 -5.61 -5.90 -17.77
N GLU A 23 -6.28 -4.82 -17.39
CA GLU A 23 -7.02 -4.74 -16.12
C GLU A 23 -8.21 -5.70 -16.08
N ARG A 24 -8.98 -5.78 -17.18
CA ARG A 24 -10.07 -6.77 -17.31
C ARG A 24 -9.55 -8.20 -17.24
N ALA A 25 -8.43 -8.48 -17.92
CA ALA A 25 -7.77 -9.78 -17.86
C ALA A 25 -7.28 -10.13 -16.45
N TYR A 26 -6.79 -9.15 -15.68
CA TYR A 26 -6.36 -9.37 -14.30
C TYR A 26 -7.53 -9.71 -13.37
N GLN A 27 -8.69 -9.07 -13.56
CA GLN A 27 -9.89 -9.43 -12.81
C GLN A 27 -10.37 -10.85 -13.11
N LEU A 28 -10.35 -11.26 -14.38
CA LEU A 28 -10.67 -12.64 -14.77
C LEU A 28 -9.66 -13.64 -14.19
N PHE A 29 -8.37 -13.31 -14.20
CA PHE A 29 -7.33 -14.13 -13.61
C PHE A 29 -7.56 -14.35 -12.10
N LYS A 30 -7.90 -13.30 -11.34
CA LYS A 30 -8.25 -13.40 -9.91
C LYS A 30 -9.49 -14.26 -9.64
N GLN A 31 -10.39 -14.40 -10.61
CA GLN A 31 -11.60 -15.24 -10.49
C GLN A 31 -11.38 -16.67 -10.98
N GLY A 32 -10.38 -16.88 -11.84
CA GLY A 32 -10.00 -18.17 -12.40
C GLY A 32 -8.68 -18.70 -11.81
N PRO A 33 -7.59 -18.83 -12.59
CA PRO A 33 -6.35 -19.49 -12.15
C PRO A 33 -5.71 -18.88 -10.89
N GLY A 34 -5.80 -17.55 -10.72
CA GLY A 34 -5.26 -16.82 -9.57
C GLY A 34 -6.17 -16.79 -8.35
N LYS A 35 -7.34 -17.45 -8.38
CA LYS A 35 -8.34 -17.37 -7.30
C LYS A 35 -7.83 -17.86 -5.97
N ALA A 36 -7.12 -18.99 -5.94
CA ALA A 36 -6.58 -19.55 -4.70
C ALA A 36 -5.55 -18.60 -4.06
N SER A 37 -4.60 -18.10 -4.86
CA SER A 37 -3.59 -17.13 -4.43
C SER A 37 -4.22 -15.80 -3.98
N ASN A 38 -5.25 -15.32 -4.70
CA ASN A 38 -5.99 -14.11 -4.33
C ASN A 38 -6.77 -14.27 -3.00
N LEU A 39 -7.40 -15.43 -2.76
CA LEU A 39 -8.07 -15.73 -1.49
C LEU A 39 -7.06 -15.79 -0.33
N SER A 40 -5.91 -16.43 -0.54
CA SER A 40 -4.81 -16.46 0.45
C SER A 40 -4.33 -15.04 0.78
N LEU A 41 -4.11 -14.20 -0.24
CA LEU A 41 -3.74 -12.79 -0.07
C LEU A 41 -4.79 -12.00 0.73
N LEU A 42 -6.08 -12.20 0.46
CA LEU A 42 -7.16 -11.53 1.20
C LEU A 42 -7.21 -11.99 2.66
N ALA A 43 -7.09 -13.28 2.93
CA ALA A 43 -7.04 -13.82 4.29
C ALA A 43 -5.85 -13.25 5.07
N LYS A 44 -4.66 -13.22 4.46
CA LYS A 44 -3.45 -12.67 5.07
C LYS A 44 -3.57 -11.16 5.33
N LYS A 45 -4.17 -10.40 4.39
CA LYS A 45 -4.47 -8.97 4.61
C LYS A 45 -5.43 -8.75 5.77
N ALA A 46 -6.45 -9.60 5.92
CA ALA A 46 -7.39 -9.53 7.03
C ALA A 46 -6.67 -9.79 8.37
N LEU A 47 -5.84 -10.83 8.44
CA LEU A 47 -5.03 -11.15 9.63
C LEU A 47 -4.03 -10.04 9.98
N LEU A 48 -3.40 -9.43 8.97
CA LEU A 48 -2.52 -8.27 9.16
C LEU A 48 -3.28 -7.08 9.74
N LYS A 49 -4.49 -6.81 9.27
CA LYS A 49 -5.35 -5.74 9.80
C LYS A 49 -5.72 -5.99 11.25
N GLU A 50 -6.11 -7.22 11.59
CA GLU A 50 -6.42 -7.63 12.96
C GLU A 50 -5.21 -7.45 13.89
N ASN A 51 -4.03 -7.94 13.49
CA ASN A 51 -2.81 -7.80 14.29
C ASN A 51 -2.37 -6.34 14.45
N ARG A 52 -2.56 -5.49 13.44
CA ARG A 52 -2.35 -4.03 13.57
C ARG A 52 -3.30 -3.42 14.59
N GLN A 53 -4.57 -3.84 14.61
CA GLN A 53 -5.53 -3.35 15.60
C GLN A 53 -5.17 -3.85 17.01
N LYS A 54 -4.77 -5.13 17.15
CA LYS A 54 -4.28 -5.70 18.40
C LYS A 54 -3.05 -4.97 18.93
N ALA A 55 -2.10 -4.64 18.06
CA ALA A 55 -0.93 -3.85 18.44
C ALA A 55 -1.32 -2.45 18.95
N LYS A 56 -2.31 -1.80 18.34
CA LYS A 56 -2.82 -0.50 18.80
C LYS A 56 -3.47 -0.60 20.18
N SER A 57 -4.32 -1.59 20.41
CA SER A 57 -4.97 -1.79 21.72
C SER A 57 -3.95 -2.14 22.81
N LEU A 58 -2.95 -2.95 22.50
CA LEU A 58 -1.87 -3.27 23.44
C LEU A 58 -1.00 -2.05 23.75
N ALA A 59 -0.70 -1.20 22.76
CA ALA A 59 0.01 0.05 22.98
C ALA A 59 -0.77 1.00 23.91
N ALA A 60 -2.08 1.12 23.71
CA ALA A 60 -2.94 1.89 24.61
C ALA A 60 -2.94 1.29 26.03
N LYS A 61 -3.06 -0.03 26.16
CA LYS A 61 -3.00 -0.75 27.44
C LYS A 61 -1.67 -0.56 28.17
N VAL A 62 -0.55 -0.58 27.44
CA VAL A 62 0.79 -0.33 27.99
C VAL A 62 0.89 1.09 28.54
N ASN A 63 0.37 2.09 27.81
CA ASN A 63 0.37 3.48 28.27
C ASN A 63 -0.52 3.66 29.51
N GLU A 64 -1.70 3.05 29.52
CA GLU A 64 -2.59 3.04 30.68
C GLU A 64 -1.94 2.41 31.91
N LEU A 65 -1.31 1.24 31.75
CA LEU A 65 -0.60 0.58 32.85
C LEU A 65 0.59 1.40 33.35
N LYS A 66 1.29 2.11 32.45
CA LYS A 66 2.35 3.03 32.84
C LYS A 66 1.80 4.17 33.71
N TYR A 67 0.69 4.80 33.29
CA TYR A 67 0.02 5.82 34.07
C TYR A 67 -0.44 5.30 35.44
N GLN A 68 -1.00 4.09 35.50
CA GLN A 68 -1.40 3.47 36.76
C GLN A 68 -0.21 3.23 37.69
N ILE A 69 0.94 2.80 37.15
CA ILE A 69 2.18 2.64 37.94
C ILE A 69 2.63 3.99 38.50
N ASP A 70 2.61 5.04 37.68
CA ASP A 70 3.03 6.39 38.08
C ASP A 70 2.11 6.90 39.22
N VAL A 71 0.77 6.81 39.06
CA VAL A 71 -0.21 7.23 40.08
C VAL A 71 -0.04 6.46 41.40
N VAL A 72 0.07 5.14 41.36
CA VAL A 72 0.25 4.33 42.57
C VAL A 72 1.61 4.61 43.23
N GLY A 73 2.64 4.83 42.42
CA GLY A 73 3.97 5.22 42.89
C GLY A 73 3.95 6.57 43.62
N ASP A 74 3.25 7.56 43.06
CA ASP A 74 3.09 8.89 43.67
C ASP A 74 2.32 8.80 44.99
N ASN A 75 1.22 8.05 45.05
CA ASN A 75 0.45 7.83 46.28
C ASN A 75 1.30 7.17 47.38
N LEU A 76 2.13 6.17 47.02
CA LEU A 76 3.04 5.53 47.96
C LEU A 76 4.13 6.51 48.44
N ALA A 77 4.68 7.34 47.55
CA ALA A 77 5.67 8.34 47.90
C ALA A 77 5.09 9.41 48.83
N GLU A 78 3.87 9.85 48.58
CA GLU A 78 3.13 10.79 49.41
C GLU A 78 2.88 10.22 50.81
N LYS A 79 2.34 8.99 50.91
CA LYS A 79 2.16 8.28 52.19
C LYS A 79 3.46 8.18 53.00
N ARG A 80 4.57 7.82 52.36
CA ARG A 80 5.88 7.74 53.00
C ARG A 80 6.33 9.11 53.52
N ARG A 81 6.17 10.18 52.72
CA ARG A 81 6.48 11.55 53.15
C ARG A 81 5.65 11.99 54.36
N TYR A 82 4.35 11.71 54.36
CA TYR A 82 3.49 12.02 55.50
C TYR A 82 3.91 11.26 56.77
N LYS A 83 4.20 9.95 56.67
CA LYS A 83 4.71 9.15 57.79
C LYS A 83 6.02 9.71 58.34
N THR A 84 6.98 10.05 57.47
CA THR A 84 8.25 10.65 57.90
C THR A 84 8.06 12.04 58.52
N ALA A 85 7.15 12.85 57.99
CA ALA A 85 6.85 14.18 58.51
C ALA A 85 6.19 14.11 59.89
N ALA A 86 5.25 13.18 60.09
CA ALA A 86 4.52 12.98 61.34
C ALA A 86 5.33 12.21 62.42
N ALA A 87 6.46 11.60 62.05
CA ALA A 87 7.31 10.87 63.00
C ALA A 87 8.09 11.82 63.93
N SER A 88 7.97 11.58 65.25
CA SER A 88 8.73 12.28 66.30
C SER A 88 10.26 12.13 66.12
N PRO A 89 11.08 13.07 66.65
CA PRO A 89 12.55 13.04 66.52
C PRO A 89 13.18 11.72 66.98
N ALA A 90 12.67 11.10 68.05
CA ALA A 90 13.12 9.80 68.54
C ALA A 90 12.83 8.64 67.57
N LYS A 91 11.69 8.68 66.87
CA LYS A 91 11.28 7.69 65.86
C LYS A 91 12.05 7.85 64.54
N ARG A 92 12.57 9.06 64.26
CA ARG A 92 13.50 9.34 63.14
C ARG A 92 14.93 8.84 63.42
N ALA A 93 15.30 8.66 64.69
CA ALA A 93 16.65 8.26 65.12
C ALA A 93 16.88 6.73 65.14
N GLY A 94 15.91 5.93 64.69
CA GLY A 94 16.08 4.49 64.51
C GLY A 94 15.77 3.62 65.73
N ASP A 95 15.19 4.18 66.79
CA ASP A 95 14.71 3.38 67.91
C ASP A 95 13.44 2.64 67.49
N SER A 96 13.51 1.31 67.55
CA SER A 96 12.63 0.35 66.93
C SER A 96 11.19 0.47 67.44
N ASP A 97 10.29 0.87 66.54
CA ASP A 97 8.88 0.52 66.65
C ASP A 97 8.52 -0.07 65.29
N VAL A 98 8.01 -1.30 65.32
CA VAL A 98 7.64 -2.10 64.14
C VAL A 98 6.97 -1.15 63.13
N ASP A 99 7.53 -1.02 61.92
CA ASP A 99 6.90 -0.26 60.85
C ASP A 99 5.64 -1.02 60.43
N ILE A 100 4.57 -0.84 61.19
CA ILE A 100 3.27 -1.47 60.96
C ILE A 100 2.70 -0.78 59.72
N MET A 101 2.89 -1.45 58.60
CA MET A 101 2.30 -1.10 57.32
C MET A 101 0.79 -1.02 57.47
N ASP A 102 0.21 0.12 57.10
CA ASP A 102 -1.25 0.27 57.16
C ASP A 102 -1.91 -0.53 56.03
N GLU A 103 -3.17 -0.93 56.23
CA GLU A 103 -3.88 -1.79 55.27
C GLU A 103 -4.04 -1.11 53.89
N GLU A 104 -4.06 0.21 53.86
CA GLU A 104 -4.10 0.99 52.62
C GLU A 104 -2.76 0.96 51.87
N GLU A 105 -1.63 1.09 52.55
CA GLU A 105 -0.29 0.98 52.00
C GLU A 105 -0.04 -0.43 51.47
N PHE A 106 -0.48 -1.46 52.19
CA PHE A 106 -0.41 -2.84 51.70
C PHE A 106 -1.20 -3.02 50.39
N ARG A 107 -2.41 -2.44 50.31
CA ARG A 107 -3.21 -2.45 49.07
C ARG A 107 -2.50 -1.73 47.93
N LEU A 108 -1.93 -0.54 48.18
CA LEU A 108 -1.20 0.22 47.17
C LEU A 108 0.06 -0.52 46.69
N ILE A 109 0.85 -1.11 47.58
CA ILE A 109 2.03 -1.92 47.22
C ILE A 109 1.63 -3.13 46.37
N ARG A 110 0.53 -3.81 46.75
CA ARG A 110 0.01 -4.94 45.98
C ARG A 110 -0.42 -4.49 44.58
N GLN A 111 -1.17 -3.41 44.48
CA GLN A 111 -1.61 -2.83 43.21
C GLN A 111 -0.42 -2.42 42.34
N GLU A 112 0.61 -1.82 42.93
CA GLU A 112 1.84 -1.42 42.22
C GLU A 112 2.55 -2.63 41.62
N ARG A 113 2.68 -3.73 42.39
CA ARG A 113 3.30 -4.97 41.92
C ARG A 113 2.49 -5.63 40.81
N GLU A 114 1.17 -5.67 40.95
CA GLU A 114 0.25 -6.23 39.95
C GLU A 114 0.29 -5.41 38.65
N ALA A 115 0.25 -4.07 38.75
CA ALA A 115 0.36 -3.17 37.60
C ALA A 115 1.72 -3.30 36.88
N LYS A 116 2.84 -3.36 37.61
CA LYS A 116 4.17 -3.62 37.04
C LYS A 116 4.26 -4.99 36.36
N ARG A 117 3.60 -6.02 36.90
CA ARG A 117 3.56 -7.36 36.26
C ARG A 117 2.73 -7.32 34.98
N ALA A 118 1.55 -6.72 35.03
CA ALA A 118 0.66 -6.56 33.87
C ALA A 118 1.33 -5.72 32.77
N TYR A 119 2.06 -4.67 33.13
CA TYR A 119 2.81 -3.82 32.21
C TYR A 119 3.84 -4.63 31.43
N ARG A 120 4.69 -5.41 32.13
CA ARG A 120 5.71 -6.24 31.47
C ARG A 120 5.08 -7.24 30.50
N ALA A 121 4.04 -7.95 30.96
CA ALA A 121 3.33 -8.90 30.11
C ALA A 121 2.70 -8.24 28.86
N ALA A 122 2.02 -7.11 29.02
CA ALA A 122 1.42 -6.37 27.91
C ALA A 122 2.47 -5.79 26.94
N TYR A 123 3.62 -5.36 27.47
CA TYR A 123 4.73 -4.86 26.67
C TYR A 123 5.40 -5.97 25.85
N ASP A 124 5.61 -7.13 26.46
CA ASP A 124 6.16 -8.30 25.77
C ASP A 124 5.21 -8.80 24.68
N GLU A 125 3.90 -8.87 24.97
CA GLU A 125 2.88 -9.19 23.96
C GLU A 125 2.85 -8.16 22.83
N LEU A 126 2.93 -6.86 23.15
CA LEU A 126 3.00 -5.80 22.15
C LEU A 126 4.22 -5.96 21.24
N ARG A 127 5.38 -6.31 21.82
CA ARG A 127 6.61 -6.54 21.07
C ARG A 127 6.45 -7.72 20.11
N GLN A 128 5.87 -8.82 20.58
CA GLN A 128 5.60 -10.00 19.76
C GLN A 128 4.65 -9.67 18.60
N VAL A 129 3.49 -9.06 18.89
CA VAL A 129 2.51 -8.70 17.86
C VAL A 129 3.09 -7.71 16.85
N LYS A 130 3.96 -6.77 17.27
CA LYS A 130 4.67 -5.89 16.32
C LYS A 130 5.60 -6.67 15.38
N ALA A 131 6.29 -7.70 15.88
CA ALA A 131 7.11 -8.56 15.05
C ALA A 131 6.26 -9.37 14.06
N GLU A 132 5.12 -9.90 14.51
CA GLU A 132 4.15 -10.60 13.66
C GLU A 132 3.56 -9.69 12.58
N VAL A 133 3.23 -8.43 12.91
CA VAL A 133 2.78 -7.43 11.92
C VAL A 133 3.84 -7.20 10.85
N LYS A 134 5.13 -7.18 11.21
CA LYS A 134 6.23 -7.04 10.25
C LYS A 134 6.30 -8.26 9.32
N SER A 135 6.28 -9.47 9.89
CA SER A 135 6.28 -10.73 9.12
C SER A 135 5.09 -10.79 8.15
N LEU A 136 3.88 -10.58 8.66
CA LEU A 136 2.66 -10.60 7.86
C LEU A 136 2.64 -9.52 6.77
N SER A 137 3.26 -8.36 7.02
CA SER A 137 3.38 -7.33 5.98
C SER A 137 4.28 -7.81 4.84
N SER A 138 5.43 -8.42 5.16
CA SER A 138 6.33 -9.00 4.16
C SER A 138 5.66 -10.14 3.37
N GLU A 139 4.98 -11.06 4.06
CA GLU A 139 4.23 -12.16 3.42
C GLU A 139 3.13 -11.64 2.48
N VAL A 140 2.45 -10.55 2.86
CA VAL A 140 1.44 -9.91 2.00
C VAL A 140 2.08 -9.31 0.74
N GLU A 141 3.25 -8.68 0.84
CA GLU A 141 3.95 -8.16 -0.34
C GLU A 141 4.45 -9.29 -1.24
N GLU A 142 4.98 -10.36 -0.68
CA GLU A 142 5.39 -11.56 -1.42
C GLU A 142 4.21 -12.19 -2.19
N LEU A 143 3.06 -12.36 -1.53
CA LEU A 143 1.86 -12.89 -2.18
C LEU A 143 1.31 -11.95 -3.26
N LYS A 144 1.44 -10.62 -3.10
CA LYS A 144 1.08 -9.67 -4.18
C LYS A 144 2.01 -9.83 -5.37
N PHE A 145 3.32 -9.89 -5.12
CA PHE A 145 4.32 -10.07 -6.17
C PHE A 145 4.07 -11.38 -6.92
N GLN A 146 3.89 -12.49 -6.20
CA GLN A 146 3.58 -13.78 -6.80
C GLN A 146 2.29 -13.73 -7.62
N LEU A 147 1.22 -13.12 -7.11
CA LEU A 147 -0.04 -13.00 -7.84
C LEU A 147 0.09 -12.16 -9.13
N LEU A 148 0.95 -11.13 -9.13
CA LEU A 148 1.24 -10.33 -10.31
C LEU A 148 2.10 -11.10 -11.32
N HIS A 149 3.13 -11.78 -10.85
CA HIS A 149 4.00 -12.62 -11.68
C HIS A 149 3.22 -13.76 -12.35
N ASP A 150 2.36 -14.44 -11.59
CA ASP A 150 1.49 -15.49 -12.11
C ASP A 150 0.51 -14.93 -13.15
N PHE A 151 0.00 -13.71 -12.92
CA PHE A 151 -0.84 -13.03 -13.90
C PHE A 151 -0.07 -12.70 -15.18
N GLU A 152 1.13 -12.15 -15.08
CA GLU A 152 1.97 -11.81 -16.24
C GLU A 152 2.30 -13.05 -17.08
N THR A 153 2.67 -14.15 -16.40
CA THR A 153 2.94 -15.44 -17.05
C THR A 153 1.69 -15.99 -17.74
N TRP A 154 0.55 -15.99 -17.05
CA TRP A 154 -0.73 -16.44 -17.61
C TRP A 154 -1.19 -15.57 -18.78
N HIS A 155 -1.05 -14.25 -18.66
CA HIS A 155 -1.45 -13.29 -19.69
C HIS A 155 -0.53 -13.35 -20.91
N ALA A 156 0.78 -13.52 -20.72
CA ALA A 156 1.74 -13.76 -21.81
C ALA A 156 1.45 -15.08 -22.54
N GLY A 157 1.18 -16.17 -21.81
CA GLY A 157 0.78 -17.45 -22.39
C GLY A 157 -0.54 -17.37 -23.16
N SER A 158 -1.52 -16.67 -22.61
CA SER A 158 -2.81 -16.44 -23.27
C SER A 158 -2.67 -15.60 -24.55
N ARG A 159 -1.82 -14.57 -24.55
CA ARG A 159 -1.50 -13.80 -25.76
C ARG A 159 -0.79 -14.64 -26.82
N ARG A 160 0.22 -15.45 -26.44
CA ARG A 160 0.91 -16.37 -27.36
C ARG A 160 -0.02 -17.38 -28.02
N LEU A 161 -1.06 -17.82 -27.29
CA LEU A 161 -2.07 -18.72 -27.84
C LEU A 161 -3.03 -18.00 -28.80
N MET A 162 -3.41 -16.76 -28.49
CA MET A 162 -4.34 -15.94 -29.28
C MET A 162 -3.70 -15.34 -30.55
N THR A 163 -2.39 -15.08 -30.57
CA THR A 163 -1.70 -14.58 -31.77
C THR A 163 -1.37 -15.68 -32.78
N GLY A 164 -1.73 -16.93 -32.48
CA GLY A 164 -1.48 -18.09 -33.34
C GLY A 164 0.01 -18.40 -33.45
N GLY A 165 0.41 -19.61 -33.09
CA GLY A 165 1.78 -20.05 -33.31
C GLY A 165 2.20 -19.88 -34.79
N LYS A 166 2.93 -18.79 -35.09
CA LYS A 166 3.88 -18.76 -36.21
C LYS A 166 5.23 -19.16 -35.65
N GLY A 167 5.73 -20.26 -36.20
CA GLY A 167 6.71 -21.12 -35.58
C GLY A 167 8.16 -20.68 -35.67
N LYS A 168 8.95 -21.38 -34.86
CA LYS A 168 10.33 -21.85 -35.07
C LYS A 168 11.42 -20.80 -35.35
N GLY A 169 12.34 -20.68 -34.38
CA GLY A 169 13.76 -20.60 -34.67
C GLY A 169 14.58 -19.56 -33.91
N ALA A 170 15.18 -20.02 -32.81
CA ALA A 170 16.44 -19.55 -32.22
C ALA A 170 16.48 -18.19 -31.47
N PRO A 171 17.45 -18.04 -30.54
CA PRO A 171 17.41 -17.04 -29.46
C PRO A 171 18.38 -15.88 -29.72
N GLU A 172 17.97 -14.65 -29.44
CA GLU A 172 18.91 -13.60 -29.03
C GLU A 172 18.18 -12.54 -28.21
N PHE A 173 18.88 -12.10 -27.18
CA PHE A 173 18.52 -11.05 -26.26
C PHE A 173 18.34 -9.74 -27.02
N ASP A 174 17.30 -8.97 -26.71
CA ASP A 174 17.47 -7.54 -26.53
C ASP A 174 16.44 -7.00 -25.53
N ASP A 175 16.95 -6.12 -24.71
CA ASP A 175 16.44 -5.53 -23.48
C ASP A 175 15.26 -4.59 -23.71
N ASP A 176 14.54 -4.35 -22.61
CA ASP A 176 13.94 -3.07 -22.22
C ASP A 176 13.19 -2.26 -23.29
N GLU A 177 11.86 -2.40 -23.35
CA GLU A 177 10.95 -1.29 -23.67
C GLU A 177 9.50 -1.66 -23.28
N ASP A 178 9.17 -1.43 -22.01
CA ASP A 178 7.78 -1.16 -21.62
C ASP A 178 7.63 0.36 -21.68
N ASP A 179 7.27 0.92 -22.85
CA ASP A 179 6.73 2.27 -22.91
C ASP A 179 5.68 2.38 -24.04
N ASN A 180 4.41 2.33 -23.62
CA ASN A 180 3.33 3.23 -24.05
C ASN A 180 2.96 3.46 -25.54
N ASP A 181 3.47 2.73 -26.53
CA ASP A 181 3.13 3.02 -27.94
C ASP A 181 2.07 2.07 -28.51
N ARG A 182 0.82 2.30 -28.13
CA ARG A 182 -0.24 2.24 -29.15
C ARG A 182 -0.03 3.48 -30.02
N LEU A 183 0.80 3.33 -31.06
CA LEU A 183 1.01 4.34 -32.10
C LEU A 183 -0.35 4.93 -32.48
N ASP A 184 -0.49 6.25 -32.35
CA ASP A 184 -1.70 6.98 -32.74
C ASP A 184 -2.11 6.51 -34.16
N ASP A 185 -3.41 6.37 -34.44
CA ASP A 185 -3.90 5.82 -35.71
C ASP A 185 -3.31 6.59 -36.91
N GLY A 186 -2.91 7.85 -36.70
CA GLY A 186 -2.10 8.65 -37.62
C GLY A 186 -0.72 8.06 -37.94
N GLU A 187 0.08 7.68 -36.95
CA GLU A 187 1.43 7.14 -37.15
C GLU A 187 1.41 5.75 -37.80
N HIS A 188 0.38 4.95 -37.50
CA HIS A 188 0.22 3.65 -38.14
C HIS A 188 -0.16 3.78 -39.63
N PHE A 189 -0.95 4.80 -40.00
CA PHE A 189 -1.24 5.14 -41.39
C PHE A 189 0.01 5.61 -42.13
N GLU A 190 0.81 6.47 -41.50
CA GLU A 190 2.05 6.97 -42.10
C GLU A 190 3.08 5.86 -42.36
N ARG A 191 3.11 4.85 -41.50
CA ARG A 191 3.97 3.68 -41.66
C ARG A 191 3.52 2.80 -42.85
N MET A 192 2.22 2.52 -42.95
CA MET A 192 1.68 1.75 -44.09
C MET A 192 1.87 2.50 -45.42
N GLU A 193 1.80 3.84 -45.41
CA GLU A 193 2.05 4.65 -46.59
C GLU A 193 3.54 4.67 -46.98
N MET A 194 4.45 4.76 -46.01
CA MET A 194 5.90 4.64 -46.26
C MET A 194 6.29 3.27 -46.82
N GLU A 195 5.70 2.20 -46.28
CA GLU A 195 5.92 0.83 -46.75
C GLU A 195 5.44 0.67 -48.20
N ARG A 196 4.25 1.21 -48.53
CA ARG A 196 3.74 1.21 -49.92
C ARG A 196 4.63 2.00 -50.88
N ILE A 197 5.19 3.13 -50.46
CA ILE A 197 6.09 3.95 -51.30
C ILE A 197 7.42 3.21 -51.49
N MET A 198 7.95 2.57 -50.45
CA MET A 198 9.19 1.78 -50.52
C MET A 198 9.07 0.60 -51.50
N ASP A 199 7.90 -0.05 -51.53
CA ASP A 199 7.62 -1.17 -52.44
C ASP A 199 7.42 -0.74 -53.90
N GLN A 200 6.95 0.49 -54.15
CA GLN A 200 6.68 0.99 -55.51
C GLN A 200 7.88 1.74 -56.11
N ASP A 201 8.56 2.56 -55.31
CA ASP A 201 9.73 3.33 -55.72
C ASP A 201 10.61 3.73 -54.51
N PRO A 202 11.65 2.93 -54.20
CA PRO A 202 12.47 3.12 -53.00
C PRO A 202 13.27 4.43 -53.00
N ASP A 203 13.59 4.99 -54.17
CA ASP A 203 14.35 6.24 -54.27
C ASP A 203 13.48 7.48 -53.96
N SER A 204 12.16 7.33 -54.03
CA SER A 204 11.18 8.39 -53.70
C SER A 204 10.95 8.56 -52.19
N LEU A 205 11.42 7.62 -51.36
CA LEU A 205 11.24 7.65 -49.90
C LEU A 205 11.90 8.89 -49.26
N VAL A 206 13.08 9.27 -49.74
CA VAL A 206 13.83 10.44 -49.26
C VAL A 206 13.09 11.73 -49.57
N PHE A 207 12.47 11.83 -50.75
CA PHE A 207 11.68 12.99 -51.16
C PHE A 207 10.39 13.12 -50.34
N PHE A 208 9.73 12.00 -50.04
CA PHE A 208 8.54 11.95 -49.18
C PHE A 208 8.85 12.40 -47.74
N GLN A 209 9.93 11.89 -47.16
CA GLN A 209 10.40 12.30 -45.84
C GLN A 209 10.77 13.80 -45.80
N ALA A 210 11.47 14.30 -46.83
CA ALA A 210 11.80 15.72 -46.97
C ALA A 210 10.54 16.59 -47.13
N GLN A 211 9.54 16.14 -47.90
CA GLN A 211 8.28 16.83 -48.09
C GLN A 211 7.46 16.92 -46.80
N LYS A 212 7.36 15.83 -46.03
CA LYS A 212 6.69 15.82 -44.72
C LYS A 212 7.37 16.76 -43.73
N THR A 213 8.69 16.71 -43.67
CA THR A 213 9.50 17.60 -42.82
C THR A 213 9.22 19.07 -43.16
N ARG A 214 9.20 19.41 -44.46
CA ARG A 214 8.90 20.77 -44.96
C ARG A 214 7.50 21.25 -44.56
N ILE A 215 6.50 20.38 -44.60
CA ILE A 215 5.12 20.71 -44.21
C ILE A 215 5.05 20.96 -42.69
N ALA A 216 5.70 20.11 -41.89
CA ALA A 216 5.79 20.28 -40.45
C ALA A 216 6.46 21.61 -40.06
N THR A 217 7.58 21.96 -40.70
CA THR A 217 8.26 23.25 -40.46
C THR A 217 7.41 24.45 -40.90
N LYS A 218 6.69 24.34 -42.02
CA LYS A 218 5.76 25.39 -42.48
C LYS A 218 4.63 25.62 -41.48
N ASN A 219 4.07 24.56 -40.92
CA ASN A 219 3.00 24.64 -39.92
C ASN A 219 3.50 25.25 -38.61
N GLN A 220 4.68 24.85 -38.11
CA GLN A 220 5.27 25.46 -36.93
C GLN A 220 5.58 26.94 -37.10
N ASN A 221 6.15 27.34 -38.25
CA ASN A 221 6.39 28.75 -38.56
C ASN A 221 5.09 29.57 -38.64
N SER A 222 4.00 28.99 -39.17
CA SER A 222 2.70 29.66 -39.22
C SER A 222 2.07 29.87 -37.84
N LEU A 223 2.23 28.89 -36.93
CA LEU A 223 1.75 28.96 -35.55
C LEU A 223 2.56 29.98 -34.74
N ASN A 224 3.89 29.99 -34.88
CA ASN A 224 4.77 30.96 -34.25
C ASN A 224 4.48 32.39 -34.74
N LEU A 225 4.24 32.59 -36.04
CA LEU A 225 3.86 33.89 -36.59
C LEU A 225 2.52 34.38 -36.00
N ARG A 226 1.53 33.48 -35.91
CA ARG A 226 0.20 33.79 -35.34
C ARG A 226 0.26 34.13 -33.85
N GLN A 227 1.14 33.49 -33.09
CA GLN A 227 1.40 33.82 -31.69
C GLN A 227 2.09 35.18 -31.53
N MET A 228 3.07 35.50 -32.38
CA MET A 228 3.74 36.82 -32.38
C MET A 228 2.80 37.98 -32.75
N HIS A 229 1.86 37.77 -33.68
CA HIS A 229 0.86 38.81 -34.00
C HIS A 229 -0.15 39.02 -32.87
N LYS A 230 -0.41 38.00 -32.04
CA LYS A 230 -1.30 38.09 -30.90
C LYS A 230 -0.64 38.82 -29.72
N SER A 231 0.66 38.64 -29.51
CA SER A 231 1.41 39.33 -28.44
C SER A 231 1.68 40.80 -28.75
N LYS A 232 1.81 41.19 -30.02
CA LYS A 232 1.92 42.61 -30.42
C LYS A 232 0.62 43.41 -30.34
N ARG A 233 -0.53 42.75 -30.27
CA ARG A 233 -1.86 43.39 -30.15
C ARG A 233 -2.27 43.70 -28.70
N ILE A 234 -1.49 43.25 -27.72
CA ILE A 234 -1.81 43.32 -26.28
C ILE A 234 -0.83 44.26 -25.54
N ARG A 235 -0.06 45.08 -26.27
CA ARG A 235 0.73 46.18 -25.71
C ARG A 235 0.21 47.52 -26.20
#